data_AF-A0A961YNG3-F1
#
_entry.id   AF-A0A961YNG3-F1
#
_cell.length_a   1.000
_cell.length_b   1.000
_cell.length_c   1.000
_cell.angle_alpha   90.00
_cell.angle_beta   90.00
_cell.angle_gamma   90.00
#
_symmetry.space_group_name_H-M   'P 1'
#
loop_
_entity.id
_entity.type
_entity.pdbx_description
1 polymer ?
#
loop_
_entity_poly.entity_id
_entity_poly.type
_entity_poly.pdbx_seq_one_letter_code
_entity_poly.pdbx_strand_id
1 'polypeptide(L)' 'MPIRLKKLVGLVVILAFMGVYTLVIMSISVGRLMQAPHWVQVLYFLIAGMAWALPVMPIIRWMQRPPKSES' A
#
# COMPACT_ATOMS: atom_id res chain seq x y z
N MET A 1 -10.97 -18.71 10.71
CA MET A 1 -10.08 -17.82 11.49
C MET A 1 -10.94 -16.93 12.38
N PRO A 2 -10.66 -16.86 13.69
CA PRO A 2 -11.35 -15.92 14.58
C PRO A 2 -11.16 -14.49 14.05
N ILE A 3 -12.25 -13.72 14.03
CA ILE A 3 -12.33 -12.38 13.41
C ILE A 3 -11.26 -11.42 13.94
N ARG A 4 -10.86 -11.59 15.21
CA ARG A 4 -9.83 -10.79 15.87
C ARG A 4 -8.45 -11.03 15.26
N LEU A 5 -8.12 -12.28 14.89
CA LEU A 5 -6.85 -12.63 14.27
C LEU A 5 -6.77 -12.17 12.81
N LYS A 6 -7.88 -12.25 12.07
CA LYS A 6 -7.98 -11.67 10.71
C LYS A 6 -7.71 -10.16 10.70
N LYS A 7 -8.20 -9.43 11.69
CA LYS A 7 -7.94 -7.99 11.85
C LYS A 7 -6.47 -7.71 12.19
N LEU A 8 -5.85 -8.49 13.07
CA LEU A 8 -4.43 -8.36 13.41
C LEU A 8 -3.52 -8.64 12.20
N VAL A 9 -3.77 -9.73 11.47
CA VAL A 9 -3.01 -10.07 10.27
C VAL A 9 -3.19 -9.00 9.19
N GLY A 10 -4.42 -8.53 8.99
CA GLY A 10 -4.70 -7.43 8.05
C GLY A 10 -3.92 -6.16 8.39
N LEU A 11 -3.87 -5.78 9.66
CA LEU A 11 -3.07 -4.64 10.12
C LEU A 11 -1.57 -4.82 9.82
N VAL A 12 -1.01 -5.99 10.17
CA VAL A 12 0.42 -6.28 9.93
C VAL A 12 0.75 -6.28 8.44
N VAL A 13 -0.12 -6.86 7.61
CA VAL A 13 0.05 -6.87 6.15
C VAL A 13 0.03 -5.45 5.58
N ILE A 14 -0.89 -4.60 6.03
CA ILE A 14 -0.93 -3.19 5.59
C ILE A 14 0.35 -2.46 6.00
N LEU A 15 0.82 -2.64 7.24
CA LEU A 15 2.04 -2.00 7.73
C LEU A 15 3.28 -2.48 6.96
N ALA A 16 3.41 -3.79 6.74
CA ALA A 16 4.51 -4.37 5.98
C ALA A 16 4.48 -3.89 4.52
N PHE A 17 3.30 -3.90 3.90
CA PHE A 17 3.10 -3.37 2.55
C PHE A 17 3.53 -1.91 2.47
N MET A 18 3.10 -1.09 3.43
CA MET A 18 3.42 0.35 3.46
C MET A 18 4.92 0.60 3.65
N GLY A 19 5.59 -0.19 4.51
CA GLY A 19 7.05 -0.12 4.69
C GLY A 19 7.82 -0.48 3.43
N VAL A 20 7.48 -1.60 2.77
CA VAL A 20 8.13 -1.99 1.51
C VAL A 20 7.85 -0.96 0.41
N TYR A 21 6.62 -0.48 0.31
CA TYR A 21 6.20 0.47 -0.71
C TYR A 21 6.95 1.80 -0.61
N THR A 22 7.01 2.39 0.59
CA THR A 22 7.71 3.67 0.78
C THR A 22 9.21 3.55 0.51
N LEU A 23 9.83 2.42 0.89
CA LEU A 23 11.23 2.15 0.58
C LEU A 23 11.48 2.06 -0.93
N VAL A 24 10.61 1.40 -1.69
CA VAL A 24 10.71 1.33 -3.15
C VAL A 24 10.58 2.73 -3.77
N ILE A 25 9.57 3.50 -3.37
CA ILE A 25 9.37 4.87 -3.83
C ILE A 25 10.59 5.73 -3.54
N MET A 26 11.08 5.73 -2.29
CA MET A 26 12.26 6.50 -1.87
C MET A 26 13.52 6.06 -2.62
N SER A 27 13.73 4.76 -2.80
CA SER A 27 14.89 4.25 -3.53
C SER A 27 14.93 4.77 -4.97
N ILE A 28 13.78 4.84 -5.62
CA ILE A 28 13.67 5.39 -6.99
C ILE A 28 13.83 6.92 -6.97
N SER A 29 13.24 7.60 -5.98
CA SER A 29 13.32 9.06 -5.85
C SER A 29 14.75 9.55 -5.62
N VAL A 30 15.49 8.93 -4.70
CA VAL A 30 16.85 9.37 -4.32
C VAL A 30 17.84 9.14 -5.47
N GLY A 31 17.72 8.06 -6.23
CA GLY A 31 18.68 7.72 -7.29
C GLY A 31 18.50 8.51 -8.59
N ARG A 32 17.25 8.61 -9.09
CA ARG A 32 17.00 9.11 -10.46
C ARG A 32 16.25 10.44 -10.50
N LEU A 33 15.44 10.74 -9.49
CA LEU A 33 14.60 11.94 -9.50
C LEU A 33 15.30 13.18 -8.94
N MET A 34 16.37 13.06 -8.16
CA MET A 34 17.09 14.23 -7.65
C MET A 34 17.77 15.05 -8.76
N GLN A 35 18.12 14.41 -9.88
CA GLN A 35 18.67 15.10 -11.07
C GLN A 35 17.62 15.38 -12.14
N ALA A 36 16.38 14.95 -11.93
CA ALA A 36 15.29 15.17 -12.88
C ALA A 36 14.65 16.56 -12.68
N PRO A 37 13.98 17.10 -13.70
CA PRO A 37 13.21 18.33 -13.57
C PRO A 37 12.12 18.22 -12.48
N HIS A 38 11.86 19.32 -11.78
CA HIS A 38 10.86 19.40 -10.69
C HIS A 38 9.47 18.87 -11.11
N TRP A 39 9.05 19.11 -12.36
CA TRP A 39 7.75 18.62 -12.85
C TRP A 39 7.67 17.08 -12.91
N VAL A 40 8.79 16.39 -13.17
CA VAL A 40 8.87 14.93 -13.17
C VAL A 40 8.72 14.38 -11.76
N GLN A 41 9.35 15.03 -10.77
CA GLN A 41 9.17 14.69 -9.35
C GLN A 41 7.70 14.78 -8.95
N VAL A 42 7.04 15.89 -9.28
CA VAL A 42 5.62 16.08 -8.96
C VAL A 42 4.76 14.99 -9.60
N LEU A 43 4.95 14.71 -10.90
CA LEU A 43 4.18 13.69 -11.60
C LEU A 43 4.43 12.28 -11.03
N TYR A 44 5.68 11.97 -10.68
CA TYR A 44 6.03 10.70 -10.05
C TYR A 44 5.35 10.54 -8.69
N PHE A 45 5.40 11.55 -7.82
CA PHE A 45 4.73 11.48 -6.52
C PHE A 45 3.21 11.40 -6.66
N LEU A 46 2.62 12.05 -7.67
CA LEU A 46 1.20 11.91 -8.02
C LEU A 46 0.87 10.46 -8.40
N ILE A 47 1.63 9.86 -9.32
CA ILE A 47 1.41 8.48 -9.76
C ILE A 47 1.66 7.50 -8.62
N ALA A 48 2.73 7.70 -7.84
CA ALA A 48 3.00 6.92 -6.63
C ALA A 48 1.86 7.05 -5.60
N GLY A 49 1.33 8.26 -5.42
CA GLY A 49 0.17 8.54 -4.58
C GLY A 49 -1.15 7.98 -5.12
N MET A 50 -1.21 7.55 -6.38
CA MET A 50 -2.38 6.85 -6.94
C MET A 50 -2.17 5.34 -6.97
N ALA A 51 -0.94 4.89 -7.23
CA ALA A 51 -0.58 3.49 -7.37
C ALA A 51 -0.72 2.70 -6.06
N TRP A 52 -0.54 3.33 -4.89
CA TRP A 52 -0.70 2.64 -3.60
C TRP A 52 -2.17 2.28 -3.28
N ALA A 53 -3.15 2.93 -3.90
CA ALA A 53 -4.56 2.61 -3.67
C ALA A 53 -4.94 1.23 -4.24
N LEU A 54 -4.37 0.86 -5.40
CA LEU A 54 -4.55 -0.45 -6.05
C LEU A 54 -4.30 -1.65 -5.12
N PRO A 55 -3.16 -1.74 -4.42
CA PRO A 55 -2.87 -2.83 -3.49
C PRO A 55 -3.61 -2.73 -2.15
N VAL A 56 -3.98 -1.53 -1.69
CA VAL A 56 -4.71 -1.37 -0.43
C VAL A 56 -6.17 -1.86 -0.54
N MET A 57 -6.84 -1.59 -1.66
CA MET A 57 -8.22 -2.02 -1.91
C MET A 57 -8.50 -3.52 -1.69
N PRO A 58 -7.74 -4.47 -2.27
CA PRO A 58 -7.96 -5.90 -2.05
C PRO A 58 -7.67 -6.33 -0.61
N ILE A 59 -6.67 -5.72 0.05
CA ILE A 59 -6.34 -6.01 1.45
C ILE A 59 -7.51 -5.60 2.37
N ILE A 60 -8.03 -4.39 2.18
CA ILE A 60 -9.19 -3.90 2.94
C ILE A 60 -10.44 -4.75 2.65
N ARG A 61 -10.72 -5.07 1.38
CA ARG A 61 -11.85 -5.94 1.01
C ARG A 61 -11.74 -7.32 1.64
N TRP A 62 -10.54 -7.87 1.76
CA TRP A 62 -10.29 -9.14 2.43
C TRP A 62 -10.50 -9.05 3.96
N MET A 63 -10.07 -7.95 4.58
CA MET A 63 -10.31 -7.67 6.01
C MET A 63 -11.78 -7.45 6.32
N GLN A 64 -12.50 -6.73 5.46
CA GLN A 64 -13.92 -6.40 5.62
C GLN A 64 -14.84 -7.56 5.24
N ARG A 65 -14.35 -8.54 4.47
CA ARG A 65 -15.15 -9.71 4.10
C ARG A 65 -15.59 -10.46 5.36
N PRO A 66 -16.90 -10.46 5.69
CA PRO A 66 -17.39 -11.21 6.83
C PRO A 66 -17.05 -12.69 6.63
N PRO A 67 -16.63 -13.41 7.68
CA PRO A 67 -16.53 -14.85 7.60
C PRO A 67 -17.92 -15.39 7.27
N LYS A 68 -18.00 -16.23 6.24
CA LYS A 68 -19.20 -16.97 5.88
C LYS A 68 -19.53 -17.90 7.04
N SER A 69 -20.42 -17.48 7.94
CA SER A 69 -21.28 -18.36 8.75
C SER A 69 -22.70 -17.90 8.43
N GLU A 70 -23.33 -18.46 7.41
CA GLU A 70 -24.07 -19.74 7.45
C GLU A 70 -25.46 -19.49 8.03
N SER A 71 -26.44 -19.72 7.15
CA SER A 71 -27.90 -19.64 7.33
C SER A 71 -28.41 -20.56 8.42
#